data_AF-A0A3M9YW23-F1
#
_entry.id   AF-A0A3M9YW23-F1
#
_cell.length_a   1.000
_cell.length_b   1.000
_cell.length_c   1.000
_cell.angle_alpha   90.00
_cell.angle_beta   90.00
_cell.angle_gamma   90.00
#
_symmetry.space_group_name_H-M   'P 1'
#
loop_
_entity.id
_entity.type
_entity.pdbx_description
1 polymer ?
#
loop_
_entity_poly.entity_id
_entity_poly.type
_entity_poly.pdbx_seq_one_letter_code
_entity_poly.pdbx_strand_id
1 'polypeptide(L)'
;MPIYGASQTGAVLQYRLAPGSDHDPRAYARAYRALVRRGESELAVGASARLARRVPLRAAGEVRYTDAAFSNTWRPAAYVVTELNPAGLPLGTQLEAYGQAGWVGGPDPTGFADGQASVTGEVRRVASLSDNALRFSLGAAAWGGAQKDAQRIDVGPTLRLDLRVGAVPARLSVDWRERVGGDAGPDSGLAATLSTQF
;
A
#
# COMPACT_ATOMS: atom_id res chain seq x y z
N MET A 1 -23.62 0.96 0.09
CA MET A 1 -22.48 0.51 -0.72
C MET A 1 -21.29 0.31 0.21
N PRO A 2 -20.66 -0.88 0.24
CA PRO A 2 -19.41 -1.06 0.96
C PRO A 2 -18.33 -0.13 0.36
N ILE A 3 -17.59 0.56 1.24
CA ILE A 3 -16.55 1.52 0.84
C ILE A 3 -15.19 0.84 0.95
N TYR A 4 -14.48 0.75 -0.17
CA TYR A 4 -13.10 0.26 -0.29
C TYR A 4 -12.23 1.37 -0.91
N GLY A 5 -12.40 2.60 -0.39
CA GLY A 5 -11.68 3.79 -0.86
C GLY A 5 -12.31 5.09 -0.37
N ALA A 6 -11.58 5.84 0.44
CA ALA A 6 -11.89 7.22 0.80
C ALA A 6 -10.57 7.95 1.06
N SER A 7 -10.61 9.29 1.15
CA SER A 7 -9.45 10.06 1.59
C SER A 7 -9.00 9.56 2.95
N GLN A 8 -7.71 9.25 3.07
CA GLN A 8 -7.14 8.69 4.29
C GLN A 8 -5.72 9.19 4.51
N THR A 9 -5.29 9.13 5.76
CA THR A 9 -3.90 9.37 6.15
C THR A 9 -3.44 8.25 7.08
N GLY A 10 -2.15 7.94 7.03
CA GLY A 10 -1.59 6.90 7.88
C GLY A 10 -0.09 7.07 8.09
N ALA A 11 0.40 6.43 9.14
CA ALA A 11 1.80 6.39 9.49
C ALA A 11 2.16 4.98 9.97
N VAL A 12 3.38 4.55 9.65
CA VAL A 12 3.94 3.28 10.13
C VAL A 12 5.33 3.51 10.69
N LEU A 13 5.56 2.97 11.88
CA LEU A 13 6.87 2.91 12.53
C LEU A 13 7.30 1.45 12.58
N GLN A 14 8.53 1.16 12.16
CA GLN A 14 9.10 -0.19 12.19
C GLN A 14 10.45 -0.18 12.90
N TYR A 15 10.70 -1.21 13.69
CA TYR A 15 11.95 -1.42 14.40
C TYR A 15 12.49 -2.83 14.11
N ARG A 16 13.76 -2.92 13.70
CA ARG A 16 14.43 -4.19 13.40
C ARG A 16 14.89 -4.84 14.71
N LEU A 17 14.32 -6.00 15.04
CA LEU A 17 14.58 -6.70 16.30
C LEU A 17 15.91 -7.49 16.25
N ALA A 18 16.25 -8.06 15.10
CA ALA A 18 17.49 -8.81 14.90
C ALA A 18 18.08 -8.53 13.52
N PRO A 19 18.86 -7.44 13.35
CA PRO A 19 19.35 -7.00 12.04
C PRO A 19 20.23 -8.01 11.29
N GLY A 20 20.85 -8.96 12.00
CA GLY A 20 21.67 -10.03 11.43
C GLY A 20 20.91 -11.30 11.03
N SER A 21 19.63 -11.41 11.40
CA SER A 21 18.82 -12.60 11.12
C SER A 21 18.38 -12.64 9.66
N ASP A 22 18.46 -13.83 9.07
CA ASP A 22 17.89 -14.23 7.77
C ASP A 22 16.41 -13.85 7.63
N HIS A 23 15.68 -13.92 8.73
CA HIS A 23 14.26 -13.68 8.81
C HIS A 23 13.92 -12.19 9.01
N ASP A 24 14.92 -11.33 9.27
CA ASP A 24 14.76 -9.89 9.49
C ASP A 24 13.49 -9.55 10.31
N PRO A 25 13.38 -10.06 11.57
CA PRO A 25 12.21 -9.85 12.39
C PRO A 25 12.08 -8.37 12.77
N ARG A 26 10.87 -7.85 12.70
CA ARG A 26 10.55 -6.44 12.99
C ARG A 26 9.35 -6.34 13.91
N ALA A 27 9.40 -5.43 14.86
CA ALA A 27 8.22 -4.92 15.54
C ALA A 27 7.73 -3.68 14.79
N TYR A 28 6.42 -3.45 14.76
CA TYR A 28 5.87 -2.26 14.13
C TYR A 28 4.60 -1.77 14.83
N ALA A 29 4.34 -0.48 14.64
CA ALA A 29 3.10 0.15 14.99
C ALA A 29 2.62 0.96 13.78
N ARG A 30 1.32 0.90 13.48
CA ARG A 30 0.72 1.69 12.39
C ARG A 30 -0.56 2.32 12.87
N ALA A 31 -0.82 3.53 12.39
CA ALA A 31 -2.07 4.23 12.62
C ALA A 31 -2.63 4.69 11.28
N TYR A 32 -3.95 4.61 11.09
CA TYR A 32 -4.61 5.27 9.97
C TYR A 32 -5.89 5.97 10.43
N ARG A 33 -6.33 6.94 9.63
CA ARG A 33 -7.60 7.65 9.82
C ARG A 33 -8.25 7.95 8.49
N ALA A 34 -9.53 7.60 8.37
CA ALA A 34 -10.37 8.02 7.26
C ALA A 34 -10.75 9.50 7.43
N LEU A 35 -10.46 10.32 6.41
CA LEU A 35 -10.69 11.76 6.36
C LEU A 35 -12.09 12.08 5.83
N VAL A 36 -13.10 11.39 6.38
CA VAL A 36 -14.51 11.61 6.09
C VAL A 36 -15.28 11.86 7.39
N ARG A 37 -16.48 12.44 7.31
CA ARG A 37 -17.31 12.71 8.48
C ARG A 37 -17.64 11.39 9.20
N ARG A 38 -17.23 11.27 10.46
CA ARG A 38 -17.32 10.03 11.26
C ARG A 38 -16.53 8.85 10.68
N GLY A 39 -15.44 9.14 9.97
CA GLY A 39 -14.51 8.14 9.48
C GLY A 39 -13.85 7.38 10.63
N GLU A 40 -13.57 6.11 10.39
CA GLU A 40 -12.87 5.24 11.33
C GLU A 40 -11.41 5.65 11.52
N SER A 41 -10.89 5.36 12.71
CA SER A 41 -9.47 5.42 13.03
C SER A 41 -9.00 4.06 13.50
N GLU A 42 -7.82 3.64 13.10
CA GLU A 42 -7.24 2.38 13.56
C GLU A 42 -5.84 2.60 14.08
N LEU A 43 -5.52 1.93 15.18
CA LEU A 43 -4.17 1.75 15.68
C LEU A 43 -3.85 0.26 15.71
N ALA A 44 -2.74 -0.15 15.12
CA ALA A 44 -2.29 -1.54 15.15
C ALA A 44 -0.86 -1.64 15.66
N VAL A 45 -0.60 -2.70 16.43
CA VAL A 45 0.73 -3.08 16.90
C VAL A 45 0.96 -4.54 16.56
N GLY A 46 2.14 -4.83 16.01
CA GLY A 46 2.43 -6.17 15.51
C GLY A 46 3.91 -6.47 15.36
N ALA A 47 4.16 -7.67 14.85
CA ALA A 47 5.48 -8.14 14.48
C ALA A 47 5.43 -8.80 13.11
N SER A 48 6.55 -8.79 12.41
CA SER A 48 6.69 -9.41 11.10
C SER A 48 8.06 -10.04 10.90
N ALA A 49 8.14 -11.03 10.02
CA ALA A 49 9.38 -11.69 9.65
C ALA A 49 9.30 -12.21 8.20
N ARG A 50 10.44 -12.21 7.52
CA ARG A 50 10.61 -12.91 6.24
C ARG A 50 10.47 -14.40 6.45
N LEU A 51 9.74 -15.06 5.55
CA LEU A 51 9.59 -16.51 5.58
C LEU A 51 10.93 -17.23 5.35
N ALA A 52 11.72 -16.74 4.39
CA ALA A 52 13.09 -17.18 4.12
C ALA A 52 13.87 -16.11 3.34
N ARG A 53 15.21 -16.13 3.36
CA ARG A 53 16.05 -15.15 2.61
C ARG A 53 15.74 -15.05 1.12
N ARG A 54 15.38 -16.18 0.47
CA ARG A 54 15.18 -16.28 -0.98
C ARG A 54 13.73 -16.12 -1.41
N VAL A 55 12.80 -16.12 -0.47
CA VAL A 55 11.37 -16.01 -0.75
C VAL A 55 10.98 -14.56 -0.46
N PRO A 56 10.53 -13.78 -1.45
CA PRO A 56 10.18 -12.37 -1.27
C PRO A 56 8.80 -12.26 -0.59
N LEU A 57 8.65 -12.87 0.58
CA LEU A 57 7.43 -12.91 1.37
C LEU A 57 7.75 -12.62 2.83
N ARG A 58 6.99 -11.69 3.41
CA ARG A 58 7.00 -11.37 4.83
C ARG A 58 5.66 -11.74 5.44
N ALA A 59 5.68 -12.56 6.47
CA ALA A 59 4.52 -12.81 7.31
C ALA A 59 4.45 -11.75 8.42
N ALA A 60 3.24 -11.33 8.76
CA ALA A 60 2.96 -10.38 9.81
C ALA A 60 1.78 -10.85 10.66
N GLY A 61 1.84 -10.54 11.95
CA GLY A 61 0.75 -10.69 12.89
C GLY A 61 0.62 -9.43 13.72
N GLU A 62 -0.61 -8.95 13.89
CA GLU A 62 -0.91 -7.72 14.61
C GLU A 62 -2.24 -7.77 15.34
N VAL A 63 -2.39 -6.89 16.32
CA VAL A 63 -3.67 -6.57 16.94
C VAL A 63 -4.03 -5.16 16.55
N ARG A 64 -5.22 -5.01 15.96
CA ARG A 64 -5.80 -3.73 15.55
C ARG A 64 -6.84 -3.29 16.57
N TYR A 65 -6.82 -2.02 16.93
CA TYR A 65 -7.89 -1.34 17.62
C TYR A 65 -8.56 -0.40 16.63
N THR A 66 -9.80 -0.69 16.26
CA THR A 66 -10.59 0.13 15.35
C THR A 66 -11.59 0.93 16.16
N ASP A 67 -11.49 2.26 16.07
CA ASP A 67 -12.44 3.24 16.61
C ASP A 67 -13.32 3.72 15.46
N ALA A 68 -14.56 3.22 15.43
CA ALA A 68 -15.55 3.57 14.43
C ALA A 68 -16.72 4.32 15.09
N ALA A 69 -17.49 5.04 14.28
CA ALA A 69 -18.56 5.95 14.74
C ALA A 69 -19.55 5.38 15.77
N PHE A 70 -19.72 4.06 15.82
CA PHE A 70 -20.70 3.37 16.67
C PHE A 70 -20.12 2.18 17.45
N SER A 71 -18.85 1.83 17.27
CA SER A 71 -18.26 0.66 17.93
C SER A 71 -16.74 0.72 17.97
N ASN A 72 -16.17 0.25 19.08
CA ASN A 72 -14.73 0.10 19.25
C ASN A 72 -14.42 -1.38 19.36
N THR A 73 -13.53 -1.88 18.50
CA THR A 73 -13.28 -3.32 18.42
C THR A 73 -11.80 -3.64 18.35
N TRP A 74 -11.46 -4.76 18.99
CA TRP A 74 -10.13 -5.36 18.88
C TRP A 74 -10.19 -6.45 17.82
N ARG A 75 -9.32 -6.34 16.82
CA ARG A 75 -9.29 -7.23 15.65
C ARG A 75 -7.87 -7.76 15.45
N PRO A 76 -7.57 -8.99 15.89
CA PRO A 76 -6.30 -9.62 15.55
C PRO A 76 -6.25 -9.88 14.04
N ALA A 77 -5.08 -9.77 13.43
CA ALA A 77 -4.89 -10.06 12.02
C ALA A 77 -3.57 -10.80 11.78
N ALA A 78 -3.57 -11.67 10.78
CA ALA A 78 -2.37 -12.34 10.29
C ALA A 78 -2.39 -12.35 8.77
N TYR A 79 -1.27 -12.00 8.15
CA TYR A 79 -1.19 -11.86 6.69
C TYR A 79 0.24 -12.06 6.18
N VAL A 80 0.35 -12.27 4.87
CA VAL A 80 1.61 -12.34 4.15
C VAL A 80 1.61 -11.26 3.07
N VAL A 81 2.71 -10.54 2.95
CA VAL A 81 2.93 -9.52 1.92
C VAL A 81 4.16 -9.87 1.08
N THR A 82 4.12 -9.56 -0.21
CA THR A 82 5.27 -9.71 -1.08
C THR A 82 6.29 -8.58 -0.88
N GLU A 83 7.57 -8.91 -0.95
CA GLU A 83 8.69 -7.96 -0.94
C GLU A 83 9.39 -7.99 -2.31
N LEU A 84 8.64 -7.65 -3.36
CA LEU A 84 9.17 -7.62 -4.72
C LEU A 84 9.97 -6.33 -4.96
N ASN A 85 11.18 -6.48 -5.49
CA ASN A 85 11.95 -5.34 -5.95
C ASN A 85 11.40 -4.85 -7.30
N PRO A 86 11.47 -3.54 -7.59
CA PRO A 86 11.21 -3.04 -8.93
C PRO A 86 12.07 -3.75 -9.97
N ALA A 87 11.46 -4.21 -11.06
CA ALA A 87 12.14 -4.93 -12.13
C ALA A 87 12.24 -4.05 -13.38
N GLY A 88 13.45 -3.96 -13.97
CA GLY A 88 13.63 -3.29 -15.25
C GLY A 88 12.98 -4.08 -16.38
N LEU A 89 12.32 -3.38 -17.30
CA LEU A 89 11.70 -3.92 -18.50
C LEU A 89 12.31 -3.28 -19.75
N PRO A 90 12.10 -3.85 -20.95
CA PRO A 90 12.48 -3.23 -22.21
C PRO A 90 11.92 -1.79 -22.36
N LEU A 91 12.47 -1.05 -23.33
CA LEU A 91 12.06 0.33 -23.65
C LEU A 91 12.25 1.32 -22.48
N GLY A 92 13.11 1.00 -21.51
CA GLY A 92 13.39 1.88 -20.37
C GLY A 92 12.22 2.00 -19.40
N THR A 93 11.36 0.97 -19.34
CA THR A 93 10.24 0.89 -18.40
C THR A 93 10.62 0.07 -17.16
N GLN A 94 9.84 0.21 -16.10
CA GLN A 94 10.02 -0.46 -14.82
C GLN A 94 8.70 -1.03 -14.34
N LEU A 95 8.72 -2.28 -13.89
CA LEU A 95 7.63 -2.96 -13.23
C LEU A 95 7.78 -2.81 -11.71
N GLU A 96 6.73 -2.35 -11.05
CA GLU A 96 6.57 -2.47 -9.59
C GLU A 96 5.29 -3.24 -9.29
N ALA A 97 5.35 -4.14 -8.31
CA ALA A 97 4.18 -4.89 -7.90
C ALA A 97 4.24 -5.25 -6.43
N TYR A 98 3.09 -5.33 -5.79
CA TYR A 98 2.94 -5.97 -4.48
C TYR A 98 1.62 -6.74 -4.44
N GLY A 99 1.58 -7.71 -3.53
CA GLY A 99 0.35 -8.37 -3.16
C GLY A 99 0.39 -8.75 -1.69
N GLN A 100 -0.77 -8.79 -1.06
CA GLN A 100 -0.94 -9.33 0.28
C GLN A 100 -2.24 -10.11 0.39
N ALA A 101 -2.24 -11.06 1.32
CA ALA A 101 -3.43 -11.79 1.69
C ALA A 101 -3.35 -12.23 3.15
N GLY A 102 -4.51 -12.33 3.78
CA GLY A 102 -4.58 -12.73 5.17
C GLY A 102 -5.98 -12.81 5.73
N TRP A 103 -6.04 -12.76 7.04
CA TRP A 103 -7.25 -12.91 7.82
C TRP A 103 -7.31 -11.82 8.89
N VAL A 104 -8.48 -11.24 9.08
CA VAL A 104 -8.81 -10.34 10.19
C VAL A 104 -9.87 -11.00 11.04
N GLY A 105 -9.59 -11.17 12.33
CA GLY A 105 -10.51 -11.68 13.33
C GLY A 105 -11.33 -10.58 14.02
N GLY A 106 -11.89 -10.93 15.18
CA GLY A 106 -12.83 -10.07 15.90
C GLY A 106 -14.27 -10.26 15.38
N PRO A 107 -15.17 -9.30 15.63
CA PRO A 107 -16.50 -9.29 15.03
C PRO A 107 -16.39 -9.30 13.50
N ASP A 108 -17.24 -10.09 12.85
CA ASP A 108 -17.26 -10.30 11.39
C ASP A 108 -15.88 -10.67 10.81
N PRO A 109 -15.33 -11.83 11.23
CA PRO A 109 -14.02 -12.25 10.78
C PRO A 109 -14.04 -12.53 9.28
N THR A 110 -12.99 -12.12 8.60
CA THR A 110 -12.96 -12.09 7.14
C THR A 110 -11.55 -12.33 6.60
N GLY A 111 -11.49 -13.07 5.50
CA GLY A 111 -10.30 -13.15 4.68
C GLY A 111 -10.21 -11.90 3.80
N PHE A 112 -8.99 -11.47 3.51
CA PHE A 112 -8.75 -10.41 2.56
C PHE A 112 -7.56 -10.72 1.65
N ALA A 113 -7.57 -10.12 0.47
CA ALA A 113 -6.44 -10.05 -0.42
C ALA A 113 -6.45 -8.71 -1.13
N ASP A 114 -5.29 -8.13 -1.36
CA ASP A 114 -5.14 -6.94 -2.21
C ASP A 114 -3.78 -6.92 -2.89
N GLY A 115 -3.65 -6.07 -3.89
CA GLY A 115 -2.41 -5.90 -4.61
C GLY A 115 -2.48 -4.83 -5.68
N GLN A 116 -1.30 -4.55 -6.21
CA GLN A 116 -1.09 -3.61 -7.31
C GLN A 116 0.03 -4.10 -8.19
N ALA A 117 -0.07 -3.82 -9.49
CA ALA A 117 1.04 -3.88 -10.42
C ALA A 117 1.04 -2.62 -11.30
N SER A 118 2.21 -2.05 -11.55
CA SER A 118 2.38 -0.87 -12.39
C SER A 118 3.59 -1.00 -13.30
N VAL A 119 3.44 -0.59 -14.56
CA VAL A 119 4.55 -0.44 -15.50
C VAL A 119 4.69 1.04 -15.84
N THR A 120 5.85 1.63 -15.56
CA THR A 120 6.11 3.06 -15.77
C THR A 120 7.42 3.30 -16.51
N GLY A 121 7.45 4.31 -17.39
CA GLY A 121 8.67 4.83 -18.01
C GLY A 121 9.01 6.22 -17.49
N GLU A 122 10.30 6.46 -17.21
CA GLU A 122 10.79 7.77 -16.76
C GLU A 122 10.88 8.76 -17.94
N VAL A 123 10.32 9.96 -17.76
CA VAL A 123 10.51 11.07 -18.70
C VAL A 123 11.84 11.76 -18.37
N ARG A 124 12.92 11.22 -18.92
CA ARG A 124 14.31 11.62 -18.63
C ARG A 124 14.59 13.12 -18.75
N ARG A 125 13.85 13.83 -19.60
CA ARG A 125 13.97 15.29 -19.78
C ARG A 125 13.68 16.05 -18.47
N VAL A 126 12.77 15.55 -17.64
CA VAL A 126 12.41 16.16 -16.36
C VAL A 126 13.52 15.96 -15.33
N ALA A 127 14.09 14.76 -15.26
CA ALA A 127 15.24 14.47 -14.42
C ALA A 127 16.46 15.33 -14.78
N SER A 128 16.74 15.52 -16.07
CA SER A 128 17.87 16.35 -16.52
C SER A 128 17.72 17.84 -16.18
N LEU A 129 16.50 18.36 -16.06
CA LEU A 129 16.25 19.77 -15.73
C LEU A 129 16.33 20.07 -14.24
N SER A 130 16.41 19.03 -13.40
CA SER A 130 16.40 19.14 -11.94
C SER A 130 17.64 18.53 -11.28
N ASP A 131 18.72 18.28 -12.02
CA ASP A 131 19.90 17.55 -11.55
C ASP A 131 19.55 16.21 -10.85
N ASN A 132 18.53 15.52 -11.36
CA ASN A 132 17.94 14.30 -10.79
C ASN A 132 17.28 14.47 -9.41
N ALA A 133 17.02 15.70 -8.95
CA ALA A 133 16.25 15.95 -7.73
C ALA A 133 14.77 15.58 -7.88
N LEU A 134 14.27 15.54 -9.12
CA LEU A 134 12.89 15.24 -9.45
C LEU A 134 12.81 14.26 -10.62
N ARG A 135 12.24 13.08 -10.37
CA ARG A 135 12.00 12.06 -11.39
C ARG A 135 10.51 11.95 -11.65
N PHE A 136 10.14 12.06 -12.91
CA PHE A 136 8.77 11.97 -13.36
C PHE A 136 8.59 10.72 -14.21
N SER A 137 7.62 9.89 -13.86
CA SER A 137 7.32 8.65 -14.58
C SER A 137 5.84 8.57 -14.91
N LEU A 138 5.54 7.99 -16.08
CA LEU A 138 4.18 7.77 -16.56
C LEU A 138 4.02 6.31 -16.97
N GLY A 139 2.81 5.80 -16.84
CA GLY A 139 2.50 4.46 -17.32
C GLY A 139 1.08 4.03 -17.02
N ALA A 140 0.90 2.72 -16.82
CA ALA A 140 -0.37 2.12 -16.48
C ALA A 140 -0.22 1.19 -15.28
N ALA A 141 -1.30 1.03 -14.54
CA ALA A 141 -1.35 0.17 -13.37
C ALA A 141 -2.69 -0.55 -13.28
N ALA A 142 -2.67 -1.63 -12.51
CA ALA A 142 -3.82 -2.41 -12.12
C ALA A 142 -3.82 -2.54 -10.60
N TRP A 143 -5.00 -2.50 -10.01
CA TRP A 143 -5.22 -2.64 -8.58
C TRP A 143 -6.33 -3.65 -8.34
N GLY A 144 -6.20 -4.42 -7.27
CA GLY A 144 -7.21 -5.39 -6.88
C GLY A 144 -7.33 -5.44 -5.36
N GLY A 145 -8.56 -5.59 -4.87
CA GLY A 145 -8.84 -5.83 -3.47
C GLY A 145 -10.09 -6.70 -3.33
N ALA A 146 -10.07 -7.62 -2.38
CA ALA A 146 -11.19 -8.49 -2.06
C ALA A 146 -11.22 -8.73 -0.56
N GLN A 147 -12.39 -8.53 0.02
CA GLN A 147 -12.78 -8.98 1.35
C GLN A 147 -14.23 -9.47 1.27
N LYS A 148 -14.72 -10.14 2.32
CA LYS A 148 -16.14 -10.53 2.39
C LYS A 148 -17.05 -9.35 2.03
N ASP A 149 -17.91 -9.57 1.05
CA ASP A 149 -18.91 -8.62 0.53
C ASP A 149 -18.35 -7.30 -0.07
N ALA A 150 -17.04 -7.21 -0.32
CA ALA A 150 -16.45 -6.06 -1.01
C ALA A 150 -15.24 -6.48 -1.84
N GLN A 151 -15.38 -6.42 -3.15
CA GLN A 151 -14.30 -6.71 -4.09
C GLN A 151 -14.26 -5.66 -5.20
N ARG A 152 -13.07 -5.38 -5.70
CA ARG A 152 -12.86 -4.42 -6.78
C ARG A 152 -11.57 -4.69 -7.53
N ILE A 153 -11.63 -4.51 -8.84
CA ILE A 153 -10.47 -4.50 -9.73
C ILE A 153 -10.53 -3.20 -10.55
N ASP A 154 -9.41 -2.48 -10.56
CA ASP A 154 -9.24 -1.28 -11.36
C ASP A 154 -8.05 -1.39 -12.29
N VAL A 155 -8.12 -0.66 -13.40
CA VAL A 155 -6.99 -0.42 -14.29
C VAL A 155 -6.96 1.05 -14.68
N GLY A 156 -5.80 1.57 -15.07
CA GLY A 156 -5.73 2.90 -15.64
C GLY A 156 -4.35 3.52 -15.64
N PRO A 157 -4.24 4.76 -16.14
CA PRO A 157 -2.98 5.48 -16.18
C PRO A 157 -2.52 5.86 -14.78
N THR A 158 -1.20 5.82 -14.58
CA THR A 158 -0.52 6.26 -13.36
C THR A 158 0.56 7.28 -13.70
N LEU A 159 0.64 8.31 -12.88
CA LEU A 159 1.69 9.32 -12.89
C LEU A 159 2.41 9.26 -11.55
N ARG A 160 3.73 9.28 -11.60
CA ARG A 160 4.58 9.25 -10.42
C ARG A 160 5.61 10.36 -10.44
N LEU A 161 5.75 11.02 -9.30
CA LEU A 161 6.75 12.02 -9.01
C LEU A 161 7.58 11.58 -7.80
N ASP A 162 8.82 11.18 -8.03
CA ASP A 162 9.80 10.89 -6.99
C ASP A 162 10.69 12.12 -6.78
N LEU A 163 10.74 12.64 -5.56
CA LEU A 163 11.49 13.85 -5.21
C LEU A 163 12.21 13.69 -3.88
N ARG A 164 13.21 14.56 -3.64
CA ARG A 164 13.92 14.64 -2.34
C ARG A 164 13.67 16.00 -1.71
N VAL A 165 13.11 16.01 -0.50
CA VAL A 165 13.00 17.21 0.34
C VAL A 165 14.15 17.17 1.35
N GLY A 166 15.28 17.80 0.98
CA GLY A 166 16.54 17.62 1.70
C GLY A 166 17.01 16.16 1.61
N ALA A 167 17.19 15.49 2.75
CA ALA A 167 17.56 14.07 2.81
C ALA A 167 16.36 13.11 2.72
N VAL A 168 15.13 13.62 2.86
CA VAL A 168 13.91 12.82 2.96
C VAL A 168 13.35 12.53 1.56
N PRO A 169 13.29 11.27 1.10
CA PRO A 169 12.60 10.93 -0.13
C PRO A 169 11.08 11.04 0.06
N ALA A 170 10.41 11.61 -0.95
CA ALA A 170 8.96 11.70 -1.04
C ALA A 170 8.50 11.22 -2.42
N ARG A 171 7.33 10.57 -2.46
CA ARG A 171 6.69 10.10 -3.68
C ARG A 171 5.24 10.56 -3.71
N LEU A 172 4.89 11.27 -4.77
CA LEU A 172 3.51 11.58 -5.13
C LEU A 172 3.10 10.69 -6.31
N SER A 173 1.97 10.01 -6.19
CA SER A 173 1.33 9.26 -7.28
C SER A 173 -0.06 9.82 -7.55
N VAL A 174 -0.42 9.94 -8.82
CA VAL A 174 -1.76 10.36 -9.27
C VAL A 174 -2.24 9.35 -10.30
N ASP A 175 -3.37 8.71 -9.99
CA ASP A 175 -3.87 7.56 -10.71
C ASP A 175 -5.32 7.81 -11.14
N TRP A 176 -5.66 7.45 -12.38
CA TRP A 176 -7.07 7.23 -12.74
C TRP A 176 -7.37 5.75 -12.56
N ARG A 177 -8.33 5.44 -11.69
CA ARG A 177 -8.74 4.07 -11.40
C ARG A 177 -10.07 3.79 -12.07
N GLU A 178 -10.04 3.15 -13.23
CA GLU A 178 -11.23 2.69 -13.94
C GLU A 178 -11.64 1.32 -13.38
N ARG A 179 -12.83 1.23 -12.77
CA ARG A 179 -13.34 -0.03 -12.23
C ARG A 179 -13.77 -0.95 -13.36
N VAL A 180 -13.09 -2.08 -13.48
CA VAL A 180 -13.36 -3.11 -14.50
C VAL A 180 -13.94 -4.40 -13.92
N GLY A 181 -13.97 -4.53 -12.60
CA GLY A 181 -14.57 -5.66 -11.91
C GLY A 181 -14.91 -5.38 -10.46
N GLY A 182 -15.89 -6.11 -9.93
CA GLY A 182 -16.42 -5.92 -8.59
C GLY A 182 -17.32 -4.70 -8.44
N ASP A 183 -17.81 -4.48 -7.23
CA ASP A 183 -18.87 -3.53 -6.90
C ASP A 183 -18.54 -2.65 -5.68
N ALA A 184 -17.35 -2.81 -5.08
CA ALA A 184 -16.96 -1.97 -3.97
C ALA A 184 -16.78 -0.51 -4.43
N GLY A 185 -17.30 0.41 -3.62
CA GLY A 185 -17.16 1.85 -3.84
C GLY A 185 -15.75 2.34 -3.51
N PRO A 186 -15.36 3.54 -3.97
CA PRO A 186 -16.12 4.50 -4.78
C PRO A 186 -16.24 4.05 -6.25
N ASP A 187 -16.88 4.83 -7.13
CA ASP A 187 -16.84 4.54 -8.58
C ASP A 187 -15.46 4.85 -9.19
N SER A 188 -15.35 4.75 -10.51
CA SER A 188 -14.13 5.13 -11.24
C SER A 188 -13.76 6.59 -10.96
N GLY A 189 -12.47 6.88 -10.78
CA GLY A 189 -12.05 8.23 -10.44
C GLY A 189 -10.57 8.41 -10.16
N LEU A 190 -10.22 9.65 -9.81
CA LEU A 190 -8.86 10.03 -9.45
C LEU A 190 -8.50 9.59 -8.03
N ALA A 191 -7.31 9.02 -7.87
CA ALA A 191 -6.68 8.76 -6.60
C ALA A 191 -5.32 9.46 -6.56
N ALA A 192 -5.00 10.09 -5.44
CA ALA A 192 -3.69 10.72 -5.21
C ALA A 192 -3.09 10.19 -3.91
N THR A 193 -1.83 9.77 -3.96
CA THR A 193 -1.10 9.22 -2.81
C THR A 193 0.22 9.97 -2.63
N LEU A 194 0.42 10.56 -1.46
CA LEU A 194 1.69 11.12 -1.03
C LEU A 194 2.31 10.24 0.06
N SER A 195 3.57 9.88 -0.09
CA SER A 195 4.29 9.05 0.86
C SER A 195 5.72 9.58 1.09
N THR A 196 6.23 9.37 2.31
CA THR A 196 7.61 9.70 2.70
C THR A 196 8.17 8.59 3.57
N GLN A 197 9.48 8.45 3.61
CA GLN A 197 10.19 7.52 4.49
C GLN A 197 11.38 8.24 5.15
N PHE A 198 11.67 7.91 6.42
CA PHE A 198 12.67 8.56 7.26
C PHE A 198 13.68 7.55 7.80
#